data_AF-A0A3D2NLN4-F1
#
_entry.id   AF-A0A3D2NLN4-F1
#
_cell.length_a   1.000
_cell.length_b   1.000
_cell.length_c   1.000
_cell.angle_alpha   90.00
_cell.angle_beta   90.00
_cell.angle_gamma   90.00
#
_symmetry.space_group_name_H-M   'P 1'
#
loop_
_entity.id
_entity.type
_entity.pdbx_description
1 polymer ?
#
loop_
_entity_poly.entity_id
_entity_poly.type
_entity_poly.pdbx_seq_one_letter_code
_entity_poly.pdbx_strand_id
1 'polypeptide(L)' 'LKQAGIVRSAALAAKVFLVGEISRAVTLSGLQVTKGARAAIESAGGSISE' A
#
# COMPACT_ATOMS: atom_id res chain seq x y z
N LEU A 1 4.01 4.81 6.87
CA LEU A 1 2.71 4.55 7.56
C LEU A 1 2.70 5.05 9.01
N LYS A 2 3.66 4.66 9.86
CA LYS A 2 3.72 5.11 11.27
C LYS A 2 4.03 6.62 11.42
N GLN A 3 4.98 7.14 10.64
CA GLN A 3 5.28 8.59 10.60
C GLN A 3 4.11 9.45 10.11
N ALA A 4 3.29 8.91 9.20
CA ALA A 4 2.12 9.61 8.68
C ALA A 4 0.89 9.50 9.61
N GLY A 5 1.01 8.82 10.76
CA GLY A 5 -0.10 8.63 11.70
C GLY A 5 -1.21 7.68 11.24
N ILE A 6 -1.12 7.09 10.04
CA ILE A 6 -2.14 6.21 9.45
C ILE A 6 -2.21 4.86 10.19
N VAL A 7 -1.07 4.39 10.69
CA VAL A 7 -0.96 3.11 11.39
C VAL A 7 -0.33 3.35 12.76
N ARG A 8 -0.93 2.77 13.80
CA ARG A 8 -0.43 2.86 15.18
C ARG A 8 1.01 2.33 15.25
N SER A 9 1.86 2.98 16.04
CA SER A 9 3.28 2.59 16.18
C SER A 9 3.48 1.15 16.65
N ALA A 10 2.51 0.61 17.41
CA ALA A 10 2.51 -0.77 17.89
C ALA A 10 2.03 -1.82 16.86
N ALA A 11 1.56 -1.40 15.67
CA ALA A 11 1.13 -2.35 14.66
C ALA A 11 2.32 -3.17 14.13
N LEU A 12 2.12 -4.49 14.10
CA LEU A 12 3.10 -5.48 13.65
C LEU A 12 2.96 -5.80 12.16
N ALA A 13 1.76 -5.66 11.61
CA ALA A 13 1.48 -5.88 10.19
C ALA A 13 0.47 -4.85 9.68
N ALA A 14 0.54 -4.56 8.38
CA ALA A 14 -0.43 -3.72 7.70
C ALA A 14 -0.79 -4.35 6.34
N LYS A 15 -2.07 -4.23 5.97
CA LYS A 15 -2.63 -4.80 4.76
C LYS A 15 -3.28 -3.72 3.92
N VAL A 16 -2.96 -3.69 2.63
CA VAL A 16 -3.41 -2.67 1.68
C VAL A 16 -4.60 -3.21 0.87
N PHE A 17 -5.70 -2.47 0.93
CA PHE A 17 -6.95 -2.74 0.23
C PHE A 17 -7.17 -1.68 -0.84
N LEU A 18 -7.90 -2.05 -1.89
CA LEU A 18 -8.31 -1.11 -2.92
C LEU A 18 -9.47 -0.26 -2.36
N VAL A 19 -9.21 1.02 -2.14
CA VAL A 19 -10.21 2.00 -1.74
C VAL A 19 -9.96 3.26 -2.55
N GLY A 20 -10.93 3.63 -3.38
CA GLY A 20 -10.83 4.78 -4.27
C GLY A 20 -9.82 4.58 -5.40
N GLU A 21 -9.24 5.68 -5.84
CA GLU A 21 -8.34 5.76 -6.99
C GLU A 21 -6.95 6.21 -6.54
N ILE A 22 -5.91 5.58 -7.10
CA ILE A 22 -4.52 5.93 -6.80
C ILE A 22 -3.98 6.71 -8.00
N SER A 23 -3.78 8.02 -7.81
CA SER A 23 -3.32 8.94 -8.87
C SER A 23 -1.80 9.13 -8.89
N ARG A 24 -1.10 8.59 -7.89
CA ARG A 24 0.34 8.75 -7.72
C ARG A 24 1.00 7.38 -7.66
N ALA A 25 2.09 7.21 -8.41
CA ALA A 25 2.95 6.05 -8.31
C ALA A 25 3.53 5.95 -6.89
N VAL A 26 3.29 4.83 -6.23
CA VAL A 26 3.82 4.54 -4.88
C VAL A 26 4.56 3.22 -4.87
N THR A 27 5.71 3.23 -4.22
CA THR A 27 6.51 2.03 -3.95
C THR A 27 6.16 1.52 -2.56
N LEU A 28 5.63 0.30 -2.47
CA LEU A 28 5.35 -0.36 -1.19
C LEU A 28 6.39 -1.46 -0.95
N SER A 29 6.90 -1.56 0.28
CA SER A 29 7.92 -2.54 0.68
C SER A 29 7.49 -3.22 1.98
N GLY A 30 7.51 -4.55 2.06
CA GLY A 30 7.21 -5.26 3.31
C GLY A 30 5.75 -5.19 3.76
N LEU A 31 4.80 -5.02 2.84
CA LEU A 31 3.37 -4.88 3.14
C LEU A 31 2.53 -5.93 2.41
N GLN A 32 1.52 -6.46 3.10
CA GLN A 32 0.57 -7.37 2.46
C GLN A 32 -0.38 -6.58 1.58
N VAL A 33 -0.43 -6.88 0.29
CA VAL A 33 -1.30 -6.19 -0.66
C VAL A 33 -2.36 -7.16 -1.18
N THR A 34 -3.63 -6.72 -1.21
CA THR A 34 -4.71 -7.50 -1.83
C THR A 34 -4.61 -7.51 -3.35
N LYS A 35 -5.20 -8.52 -4.01
CA LYS A 35 -5.16 -8.66 -5.48
C LYS A 35 -5.64 -7.40 -6.20
N GLY A 36 -6.74 -6.79 -5.75
CA GLY A 36 -7.26 -5.56 -6.35
C GLY A 36 -6.33 -4.36 -6.14
N ALA A 37 -5.77 -4.21 -4.94
CA ALA A 37 -4.85 -3.11 -4.65
C ALA A 37 -3.56 -3.21 -5.46
N ARG A 38 -3.01 -4.42 -5.65
CA ARG A 38 -1.82 -4.64 -6.48
C ARG A 38 -2.07 -4.17 -7.91
N ALA A 39 -3.20 -4.57 -8.50
CA ALA A 39 -3.57 -4.17 -9.86
C ALA A 39 -3.70 -2.64 -10.00
N ALA A 40 -4.30 -1.95 -9.02
CA ALA A 40 -4.40 -0.49 -9.04
C ALA A 40 -3.05 0.20 -8.88
N ILE A 41 -2.17 -0.31 -8.01
CA ILE A 41 -0.83 0.24 -7.78
C ILE A 41 0.04 0.06 -9.03
N GLU A 42 0.01 -1.12 -9.64
CA GLU A 42 0.72 -1.39 -10.90
C GLU A 42 0.17 -0.53 -12.05
N SER A 43 -1.15 -0.36 -12.13
CA SER A 43 -1.79 0.49 -13.14
C SER A 43 -1.42 1.97 -12.98
N ALA A 44 -1.15 2.42 -11.76
CA ALA A 44 -0.67 3.77 -11.47
C ALA A 44 0.85 3.92 -11.61
N GLY A 45 1.57 2.89 -12.07
CA GLY A 45 3.03 2.91 -12.24
C GLY A 45 3.81 2.78 -10.94
N GLY A 46 3.16 2.32 -9.87
CA GLY A 46 3.82 1.97 -8.61
C GLY A 46 4.49 0.60 -8.66
N SER A 47 5.24 0.26 -7.60
CA SER A 47 5.91 -1.04 -7.49
C SER A 47 5.75 -1.62 -6.10
N ILE A 48 5.63 -2.93 -6.01
CA ILE A 48 5.50 -3.65 -4.74
C ILE A 48 6.73 -4.53 -4.58
N SER A 49 7.59 -4.19 -3.62
CA SER A 49 8.65 -5.06 -3.15
C SER A 49 8.14 -5.84 -1.95
N GLU A 50 8.31 -7.16 -1.96
CA GLU A 50 7.96 -8.02 -0.83
C GLU A 50 8.82 -7.73 0.39
#